data_AF-A0A915LZY1-F1
#
_entry.id   AF-A0A915LZY1-F1
#
_cell.length_a   1.000
_cell.length_b   1.000
_cell.length_c   1.000
_cell.angle_alpha   90.00
_cell.angle_beta   90.00
_cell.angle_gamma   90.00
#
_symmetry.space_group_name_H-M   'P 1'
#
loop_
_entity.id
_entity.type
_entity.pdbx_description
1 polymer ?
#
loop_
_entity_poly.entity_id
_entity_poly.type
_entity_poly.pdbx_seq_one_letter_code
_entity_poly.pdbx_strand_id
1 'polypeptide(L)'
;MSTTVKISFWWEFKNMFKILGAVGLGEELLITSEQFASPELPGLGWEIVLKVCSAVVYVYLRQIGKQNFNSLVTTKYKLFVVKFGSKILLTRSTKLFEDQTKLGFRAINVHQLMEFDVLRMQCKLEVDPPYDRNEIFKTSCRQLLGSQKFTDCVILVGVNLTIKK
;
A
#
# COMPACT_ATOMS: atom_id res chain seq x y z
N MET A 1 12.38 -12.60 14.54
CA MET A 1 12.66 -12.22 13.15
C MET A 1 11.33 -12.27 12.41
N SER A 2 10.74 -11.17 11.91
CA SER A 2 9.56 -11.31 11.04
C SER A 2 10.02 -11.70 9.65
N THR A 3 9.45 -12.78 9.14
CA THR A 3 9.60 -13.15 7.73
C THR A 3 8.69 -12.24 6.91
N THR A 4 9.27 -11.43 6.03
CA THR A 4 8.50 -10.63 5.07
C THR A 4 7.82 -11.57 4.07
N VAL A 5 6.50 -11.44 3.93
CA VAL A 5 5.69 -12.26 3.00
C VAL A 5 5.75 -11.64 1.61
N LYS A 6 6.03 -12.43 0.58
CA LYS A 6 6.11 -11.96 -0.81
C LYS A 6 4.98 -12.53 -1.64
N ILE A 7 4.27 -11.66 -2.37
CA ILE A 7 3.13 -12.05 -3.21
C ILE A 7 3.38 -11.52 -4.62
N SER A 8 3.11 -12.33 -5.63
CA SER A 8 3.10 -11.90 -7.03
C SER A 8 1.77 -12.26 -7.66
N PHE A 9 1.14 -11.30 -8.30
CA PHE A 9 -0.17 -11.45 -8.91
C PHE A 9 -0.14 -10.93 -10.34
N TRP A 10 -0.87 -11.60 -11.23
CA TRP A 10 -0.98 -11.29 -12.64
C TRP A 10 -2.45 -11.14 -13.00
N TRP A 11 -2.76 -10.10 -13.77
CA TRP A 11 -4.12 -9.83 -14.18
C TRP A 11 -4.15 -9.47 -15.67
N GLU A 12 -5.10 -10.06 -16.39
CA GLU A 12 -5.39 -9.76 -17.79
C GLU A 12 -6.85 -9.31 -17.90
N PHE A 13 -7.05 -8.15 -18.52
CA PHE A 13 -8.37 -7.61 -18.79
C PHE A 13 -8.50 -7.30 -20.29
N LYS A 14 -9.63 -7.68 -20.89
CA LYS A 14 -9.92 -7.52 -22.33
C LYS A 14 -11.10 -6.58 -22.55
N ASN A 15 -11.21 -6.03 -23.76
CA ASN A 15 -12.33 -5.19 -24.19
C ASN A 15 -12.39 -3.83 -23.46
N MET A 16 -11.24 -3.24 -23.15
CA MET A 16 -11.18 -1.96 -22.45
C MET A 16 -11.72 -0.81 -23.30
N PHE A 17 -11.49 -0.83 -24.62
CA PHE A 17 -12.05 0.20 -25.51
C PHE A 17 -13.57 0.20 -25.50
N LYS A 18 -14.20 -0.97 -25.41
CA LYS A 18 -15.66 -1.08 -25.28
C LYS A 18 -16.15 -0.46 -23.98
N ILE A 19 -15.42 -0.68 -22.87
CA ILE A 19 -15.73 -0.07 -21.58
C ILE A 19 -15.59 1.45 -21.67
N LEU A 20 -14.49 1.96 -22.22
CA LEU A 20 -14.24 3.39 -22.34
C LEU A 20 -15.29 4.10 -23.19
N GLY A 21 -15.76 3.46 -24.26
CA GLY A 21 -16.84 4.00 -25.09
C GLY A 21 -18.21 3.96 -24.42
N ALA A 22 -18.40 3.12 -23.40
CA ALA A 22 -19.66 2.98 -22.67
C ALA A 22 -19.77 3.91 -21.46
N VAL A 23 -18.64 4.37 -20.90
CA VAL A 23 -18.64 5.29 -19.74
C VAL A 23 -18.97 6.71 -20.22
N GLY A 24 -20.13 7.21 -19.81
CA GLY A 24 -20.62 8.53 -20.19
C GLY A 24 -19.82 9.70 -19.60
N LEU A 25 -20.13 10.92 -20.05
CA LEU A 25 -19.59 12.14 -19.44
C LEU A 25 -20.10 12.29 -18.00
N GLY A 26 -19.17 12.41 -17.04
CA GLY A 26 -19.49 12.53 -15.62
C GLY A 26 -19.76 11.21 -14.90
N GLU A 27 -19.67 10.08 -15.60
CA GLU A 27 -19.78 8.75 -14.99
C GLU A 27 -18.42 8.20 -14.58
N GLU A 28 -18.41 7.36 -13.55
CA GLU A 28 -17.25 6.57 -13.16
C GLU A 28 -17.59 5.09 -13.11
N LEU A 29 -16.67 4.28 -13.63
CA LEU A 29 -16.75 2.83 -13.55
C LEU A 29 -15.53 2.28 -12.81
N LEU A 30 -15.78 1.41 -11.84
CA LEU A 30 -14.74 0.66 -11.15
C LEU A 30 -14.67 -0.75 -11.73
N ILE A 31 -13.49 -1.11 -12.20
CA ILE A 31 -13.16 -2.47 -12.65
C ILE A 31 -12.12 -3.01 -11.67
N THR A 32 -12.39 -4.18 -11.10
CA THR A 32 -11.50 -4.80 -10.12
C THR A 32 -10.99 -6.13 -10.67
N SER A 33 -9.74 -6.45 -10.35
CA SER A 33 -9.23 -7.82 -10.52
C SER A 33 -9.93 -8.77 -9.55
N GLU A 34 -9.68 -10.06 -9.71
CA GLU A 34 -9.87 -11.01 -8.64
C GLU A 34 -9.03 -10.61 -7.42
N GLN A 35 -9.54 -10.95 -6.23
CA GLN A 35 -8.83 -10.75 -4.99
C GLN A 35 -7.69 -11.77 -4.87
N PHE A 36 -6.54 -11.32 -4.40
CA PHE A 36 -5.39 -12.17 -4.17
C PHE A 36 -4.85 -11.95 -2.76
N ALA A 37 -4.39 -13.03 -2.13
CA ALA A 37 -3.97 -13.06 -0.73
C ALA A 37 -2.84 -14.07 -0.52
N SER A 38 -2.19 -14.01 0.63
CA SER A 38 -1.25 -15.05 1.06
C SER A 38 -1.88 -15.88 2.19
N PRO A 39 -1.72 -17.22 2.18
CA PRO A 39 -2.08 -18.06 3.32
C PRO A 39 -1.38 -17.66 4.63
N GLU A 40 -0.21 -17.02 4.54
CA GLU A 40 0.56 -16.52 5.69
C GLU A 40 -0.05 -15.28 6.35
N LEU A 41 -1.00 -14.62 5.67
CA LEU A 41 -1.69 -13.42 6.13
C LEU A 41 -3.20 -13.63 6.08
N PRO A 42 -3.74 -14.55 6.90
CA PRO A 42 -5.16 -14.89 6.85
C PRO A 42 -6.02 -13.66 7.17
N GLY A 43 -7.00 -13.39 6.32
CA GLY A 43 -7.89 -12.23 6.46
C GLY A 43 -7.37 -10.94 5.85
N LEU A 44 -6.22 -10.98 5.15
CA LEU A 44 -5.70 -9.88 4.35
C LEU A 44 -5.65 -10.26 2.87
N GLY A 45 -6.20 -9.39 2.03
CA GLY A 45 -6.16 -9.54 0.58
C GLY A 45 -5.91 -8.21 -0.11
N TRP A 46 -5.69 -8.28 -1.41
CA TRP A 46 -5.53 -7.13 -2.28
C TRP A 46 -6.23 -7.37 -3.61
N GLU A 47 -6.54 -6.29 -4.31
CA GLU A 47 -6.98 -6.32 -5.71
C GLU A 47 -6.42 -5.10 -6.45
N ILE A 48 -6.24 -5.25 -7.75
CA ILE A 48 -5.92 -4.14 -8.65
C ILE A 48 -7.25 -3.49 -9.05
N VAL A 49 -7.32 -2.17 -8.95
CA VAL A 49 -8.51 -1.40 -9.32
C VAL A 49 -8.19 -0.43 -10.45
N LEU A 50 -9.07 -0.44 -11.45
CA LEU A 50 -9.13 0.57 -12.49
C LEU A 50 -10.37 1.42 -12.24
N LYS A 51 -10.16 2.72 -12.03
CA LYS A 51 -11.23 3.71 -12.01
C LYS A 51 -11.24 4.43 -13.35
N VAL A 52 -12.26 4.17 -14.15
CA VAL A 52 -12.46 4.77 -15.47
C VAL A 52 -13.33 6.00 -15.31
N CYS A 53 -12.81 7.17 -15.69
CA CYS A 53 -13.51 8.45 -15.68
C CYS A 53 -13.36 9.09 -17.06
N SER A 54 -14.38 8.94 -17.90
CA SER A 54 -14.34 9.37 -19.31
C SER A 54 -13.08 8.84 -20.03
N ALA A 55 -12.18 9.71 -20.47
CA ALA A 55 -10.95 9.33 -21.19
C ALA A 55 -9.75 8.99 -20.28
N VAL A 56 -9.89 9.09 -18.96
CA VAL A 56 -8.80 8.88 -18.00
C VAL A 56 -9.03 7.60 -17.21
N VAL A 57 -7.99 6.75 -17.14
CA VAL A 57 -8.00 5.56 -16.28
C VAL A 57 -7.04 5.78 -15.13
N TYR A 58 -7.57 5.67 -13.92
CA TYR A 58 -6.76 5.64 -12.71
C TYR A 58 -6.51 4.21 -12.30
N VAL A 59 -5.27 3.91 -11.96
CA VAL A 59 -4.85 2.59 -11.52
C VAL A 59 -4.37 2.69 -10.09
N TYR A 60 -4.82 1.77 -9.23
CA TYR A 60 -4.34 1.64 -7.87
C TYR A 60 -4.48 0.21 -7.36
N LEU A 61 -3.76 -0.09 -6.29
CA LEU A 61 -3.94 -1.30 -5.51
C LEU A 61 -4.83 -0.99 -4.30
N ARG A 62 -5.80 -1.86 -4.02
CA ARG A 62 -6.67 -1.74 -2.84
C ARG A 62 -6.43 -2.94 -1.94
N GLN A 63 -6.16 -2.69 -0.66
CA GLN A 63 -6.14 -3.73 0.36
C GLN A 63 -7.58 -4.02 0.83
N ILE A 64 -7.86 -5.29 1.10
CA ILE A 64 -9.16 -5.84 1.48
C ILE A 64 -8.97 -6.68 2.74
N GLY A 65 -9.99 -6.72 3.61
CA GLY A 65 -10.01 -7.55 4.81
C GLY A 65 -10.15 -6.76 6.10
N LYS A 66 -10.41 -7.48 7.20
CA LYS A 66 -10.57 -6.87 8.53
C LYS A 66 -9.20 -6.39 9.02
N GLN A 67 -8.91 -5.10 8.84
CA GLN A 67 -7.88 -4.48 9.65
C GLN A 67 -8.41 -4.41 11.08
N ASN A 68 -7.75 -5.09 12.02
CA ASN A 68 -7.72 -4.52 13.35
C ASN A 68 -7.02 -3.16 13.19
N PHE A 69 -7.73 -2.06 13.39
CA PHE A 69 -7.22 -0.67 13.25
C PHE A 69 -5.92 -0.38 14.01
N ASN A 70 -5.48 -1.31 14.88
CA ASN A 70 -4.22 -1.25 15.62
C ASN A 70 -3.02 -1.89 14.90
N SER A 71 -3.19 -2.64 13.81
CA SER A 71 -2.09 -3.28 13.08
C SER A 71 -1.92 -2.64 11.70
N LEU A 72 -1.03 -1.65 11.60
CA LEU A 72 -0.59 -1.13 10.32
C LEU A 72 0.30 -2.19 9.65
N VAL A 73 -0.24 -2.85 8.64
CA VAL A 73 0.55 -3.72 7.78
C VAL A 73 1.34 -2.83 6.83
N THR A 74 2.67 -2.96 6.85
CA THR A 74 3.53 -2.19 5.95
C THR A 74 3.58 -2.93 4.62
N THR A 75 2.72 -2.53 3.68
CA THR A 75 2.67 -3.10 2.34
C THR A 75 3.61 -2.33 1.41
N LYS A 76 4.75 -2.92 1.05
CA LYS A 76 5.54 -2.45 -0.10
C LYS A 76 4.98 -3.09 -1.35
N TYR A 77 4.84 -2.30 -2.41
CA TYR A 77 4.30 -2.81 -3.68
C TYR A 77 5.06 -2.25 -4.88
N LYS A 78 4.98 -2.99 -5.98
CA LYS A 78 5.33 -2.53 -7.33
C LYS A 78 4.24 -2.98 -8.28
N LEU A 79 3.66 -2.03 -8.99
CA LEU A 79 2.64 -2.27 -9.99
C LEU A 79 3.23 -2.02 -11.37
N PHE A 80 3.06 -2.99 -12.26
CA PHE A 80 3.59 -2.98 -13.62
C PHE A 80 2.45 -3.16 -14.62
N VAL A 81 2.65 -2.58 -15.79
CA VAL A 81 1.95 -2.94 -17.02
C VAL A 81 2.88 -3.78 -17.87
N VAL A 82 2.33 -4.75 -18.56
CA VAL A 82 3.08 -5.61 -19.48
C VAL A 82 2.62 -5.34 -20.90
N LYS A 83 3.54 -4.85 -21.72
CA LYS A 83 3.30 -4.45 -23.11
C LYS A 83 4.42 -5.00 -23.99
N PHE A 84 4.07 -5.72 -25.06
CA PHE A 84 5.05 -6.37 -25.95
C PHE A 84 6.07 -7.24 -25.20
N GLY A 85 5.60 -7.96 -24.17
CA GLY A 85 6.46 -8.77 -23.29
C GLY A 85 7.33 -7.95 -22.30
N SER A 86 7.38 -6.62 -22.42
CA SER A 86 8.16 -5.74 -21.55
C SER A 86 7.35 -5.26 -20.35
N LYS A 87 7.98 -5.17 -19.18
CA LYS A 87 7.37 -4.68 -17.94
C LYS A 87 7.68 -3.19 -17.74
N ILE A 88 6.63 -2.38 -17.74
CA ILE A 88 6.70 -0.93 -17.50
C ILE A 88 6.22 -0.68 -16.07
N LEU A 89 7.07 -0.09 -15.23
CA LEU A 89 6.70 0.26 -13.86
C LEU A 89 5.70 1.42 -13.86
N LEU A 90 4.51 1.18 -13.32
CA LEU A 90 3.50 2.22 -13.14
C LEU A 90 3.68 2.96 -11.83
N THR A 91 3.82 2.24 -10.73
CA THR A 91 3.89 2.86 -9.41
C THR A 91 4.53 1.88 -8.43
N ARG A 92 5.07 2.41 -7.34
CA ARG A 92 5.66 1.62 -6.26
C ARG A 92 5.46 2.35 -4.95
N SER A 93 5.49 1.62 -3.84
CA SER A 93 5.51 2.21 -2.50
C SER A 93 6.66 3.21 -2.38
N THR A 94 6.33 4.44 -1.98
CA THR A 94 7.27 5.55 -1.80
C THR A 94 7.47 5.92 -0.33
N LYS A 95 6.52 5.56 0.53
CA LYS A 95 6.52 5.91 1.96
C LYS A 95 6.25 4.68 2.83
N LEU A 96 6.65 4.76 4.09
CA LEU A 96 6.30 3.79 5.14
C LEU A 96 4.80 3.75 5.42
N PHE A 97 4.10 4.86 5.20
CA PHE A 97 2.66 4.99 5.45
C PHE A 97 1.96 5.52 4.20
N GLU A 98 1.21 4.65 3.54
CA GLU A 98 0.32 4.99 2.43
C GLU A 98 -1.11 4.57 2.77
N ASP A 99 -2.09 5.23 2.14
CA ASP A 99 -3.50 4.87 2.28
C ASP A 99 -3.74 3.47 1.69
N GLN A 100 -3.99 2.50 2.58
CA GLN A 100 -4.16 1.09 2.20
C GLN A 100 -5.42 0.85 1.36
N THR A 101 -6.38 1.79 1.34
CA THR A 101 -7.57 1.69 0.49
C THR A 101 -7.28 2.11 -0.96
N LYS A 102 -6.18 2.84 -1.19
CA LYS A 102 -5.85 3.46 -2.48
C LYS A 102 -4.34 3.61 -2.72
N LEU A 103 -3.63 2.49 -2.69
CA LEU A 103 -2.17 2.44 -2.84
C LEU A 103 -1.76 2.74 -4.29
N GLY A 104 -0.86 3.72 -4.45
CA GLY A 104 -0.21 3.99 -5.74
C GLY A 104 -1.12 4.62 -6.78
N PHE A 105 -2.18 5.31 -6.35
CA PHE A 105 -3.14 5.99 -7.22
C PHE A 105 -2.48 6.84 -8.29
N ARG A 106 -2.59 6.41 -9.55
CA ARG A 106 -1.97 7.09 -10.69
C ARG A 106 -2.94 7.19 -11.86
N ALA A 107 -3.08 8.40 -12.39
CA ALA A 107 -3.77 8.64 -13.66
C ALA A 107 -2.88 8.21 -14.82
N ILE A 108 -3.42 7.45 -15.76
CA ILE A 108 -2.68 6.97 -16.92
C ILE A 108 -3.56 7.05 -18.17
N ASN A 109 -2.96 7.41 -19.30
CA ASN A 109 -3.62 7.34 -20.59
C ASN A 109 -3.75 5.87 -21.01
N VAL A 110 -4.97 5.42 -21.29
CA VAL A 110 -5.24 4.01 -21.60
C VAL A 110 -4.46 3.49 -22.82
N HIS A 111 -4.16 4.34 -23.81
CA HIS A 111 -3.38 3.96 -24.98
C HIS A 111 -1.93 3.58 -24.62
N GLN A 112 -1.42 4.09 -23.49
CA GLN A 112 -0.11 3.72 -22.96
C GLN A 112 -0.14 2.38 -22.22
N LEU A 113 -1.33 1.94 -21.76
CA LEU A 113 -1.50 0.75 -20.92
C LEU A 113 -1.69 -0.54 -21.70
N MET A 114 -2.12 -0.47 -22.97
CA MET A 114 -2.71 -1.62 -23.66
C MET A 114 -1.93 -2.06 -24.89
N GLU A 115 -2.14 -3.32 -25.24
CA GLU A 115 -1.68 -3.97 -26.45
C GLU A 115 -2.87 -4.73 -27.06
N PHE A 116 -3.28 -4.38 -28.28
CA PHE A 116 -4.41 -5.01 -28.98
C PHE A 116 -5.70 -5.14 -28.14
N ASP A 117 -6.09 -4.06 -27.43
CA ASP A 117 -7.27 -4.03 -26.53
C ASP A 117 -7.20 -4.99 -25.33
N VAL A 118 -5.99 -5.44 -25.00
CA VAL A 118 -5.69 -6.23 -23.81
C VAL A 118 -4.82 -5.41 -22.87
N LEU A 119 -5.28 -5.28 -21.63
CA LEU A 119 -4.52 -4.75 -20.51
C LEU A 119 -3.93 -5.92 -19.72
N ARG A 120 -2.61 -5.96 -19.60
CA ARG A 120 -1.91 -6.93 -18.75
C ARG A 120 -1.17 -6.21 -17.64
N MET A 121 -1.37 -6.67 -16.42
CA MET A 121 -0.79 -6.07 -15.24
C MET A 121 -0.10 -7.13 -14.39
N GLN A 122 1.00 -6.71 -13.75
CA GLN A 122 1.64 -7.50 -12.71
C GLN A 122 1.73 -6.67 -11.44
N CYS A 123 1.31 -7.24 -10.32
CA CYS A 123 1.55 -6.68 -9.00
C CYS A 123 2.57 -7.55 -8.25
N LYS A 124 3.50 -6.91 -7.55
CA LYS A 124 4.39 -7.57 -6.59
C LYS A 124 4.26 -6.88 -5.24
N LEU A 125 4.05 -7.65 -4.19
CA LEU A 125 3.92 -7.18 -2.82
C LEU A 125 5.03 -7.78 -1.95
N GLU A 126 5.51 -6.97 -1.02
CA GLU A 126 6.28 -7.41 0.14
C GLU A 126 5.58 -6.85 1.36
N VAL A 127 5.14 -7.74 2.24
CA VAL A 127 4.27 -7.43 3.34
C VAL A 127 4.94 -7.88 4.62
N ASP A 128 5.22 -6.92 5.49
CA ASP A 128 5.68 -7.25 6.83
C ASP A 128 4.44 -7.62 7.67
N PRO A 129 4.44 -8.81 8.31
CA PRO A 129 3.33 -9.24 9.17
C PRO A 129 2.98 -8.15 10.19
N PRO A 130 1.71 -8.05 10.60
CA PRO A 130 1.29 -7.06 11.57
C PRO A 130 2.16 -7.16 12.84
N TYR A 131 2.97 -6.14 13.06
CA TYR A 131 3.68 -5.95 14.32
C TYR A 131 2.73 -5.31 15.32
N ASP A 132 2.80 -5.74 16.59
CA ASP A 132 2.08 -5.04 17.66
C ASP A 132 2.61 -3.59 17.72
N ARG A 133 1.76 -2.63 17.40
CA ARG A 133 2.09 -1.20 17.37
C ARG A 133 2.66 -0.73 18.70
N ASN A 134 2.26 -1.39 19.79
CA ASN A 134 2.80 -1.16 21.13
C ASN A 134 4.28 -1.50 21.22
N GLU A 135 4.75 -2.55 20.56
CA GLU A 135 6.17 -2.96 20.56
C GLU A 135 7.05 -1.92 19.86
N ILE A 136 6.65 -1.41 18.70
CA ILE A 136 7.43 -0.40 17.96
C ILE A 136 7.39 0.94 18.68
N PHE A 137 6.23 1.36 19.21
CA PHE A 137 6.13 2.58 20.02
C PHE A 137 6.98 2.46 21.29
N LYS A 138 6.87 1.34 22.03
CA LYS A 138 7.71 1.07 23.20
C LYS A 138 9.19 1.07 22.85
N THR A 139 9.58 0.45 21.74
CA THR A 139 10.98 0.37 21.30
C THR A 139 11.51 1.75 20.92
N SER A 140 10.73 2.53 20.18
CA SER A 140 11.08 3.91 19.78
C SER A 140 11.18 4.84 20.99
N CYS A 141 10.21 4.79 21.91
CA CYS A 141 10.26 5.56 23.16
C CYS A 141 11.43 5.13 24.05
N ARG A 142 11.71 3.82 24.17
CA ARG A 142 12.89 3.31 24.91
C ARG A 142 14.19 3.78 24.29
N GLN A 143 14.32 3.78 22.97
CA GLN A 143 15.51 4.28 22.28
C GLN A 143 15.67 5.80 22.48
N LEU A 144 14.57 6.56 22.43
CA LEU A 144 14.61 8.00 22.70
C LEU A 144 15.04 8.29 24.15
N LEU A 145 14.47 7.60 25.13
CA LEU A 145 14.85 7.70 26.54
C LEU A 145 16.31 7.28 26.77
N GLY A 146 16.74 6.15 26.19
CA GLY A 146 18.11 5.64 26.29
C GLY A 146 19.14 6.54 25.60
N SER A 147 18.74 7.24 24.53
CA SER A 147 19.60 8.19 23.80
C SER A 147 19.67 9.57 24.45
N GLN A 148 18.98 9.80 25.58
CA GLN A 148 18.91 11.09 26.28
C GLN A 148 18.51 12.27 25.37
N LYS A 149 17.76 12.02 24.30
CA LYS A 149 17.34 13.05 23.33
C LYS A 149 16.17 13.90 23.80
N PHE A 150 15.61 13.62 24.98
CA PHE A 150 14.72 14.53 25.69
C PHE A 150 15.58 15.42 26.59
N THR A 151 15.96 16.59 26.06
CA THR A 151 16.93 17.51 26.67
C THR A 151 16.28 18.63 27.47
N ASP A 152 14.96 18.62 27.64
CA ASP A 152 14.17 19.68 28.26
C ASP A 152 13.82 19.41 29.74
N CYS A 153 14.12 18.22 30.27
CA CYS A 153 13.88 17.87 31.67
C CYS A 153 15.02 17.04 32.27
N VAL A 154 15.40 17.32 33.51
CA VAL A 154 16.31 16.50 34.32
C VAL A 154 15.48 15.71 35.34
N ILE A 155 15.51 14.38 35.26
CA ILE A 155 14.84 13.51 36.24
C ILE A 155 15.86 13.13 37.31
N LEU A 156 15.77 13.74 38.49
CA LEU A 156 16.57 13.38 39.66
C LEU A 156 15.85 12.29 40.46
N VAL A 157 16.46 11.10 40.59
CA VAL A 157 15.91 9.99 41.39
C VAL A 157 16.83 9.74 42.59
N GLY A 158 16.29 9.86 43.80
CA GLY A 158 17.00 9.52 45.04
C GLY A 158 17.80 10.66 45.69
N VAL A 159 17.69 11.90 45.22
CA VAL A 159 18.38 13.04 45.85
C VAL A 159 17.46 13.65 46.91
N ASN A 160 17.82 13.53 48.19
CA ASN A 160 17.19 14.28 49.28
C ASN A 160 17.49 15.77 49.07
N LEU A 161 16.59 16.48 48.39
CA LEU A 161 16.67 17.92 48.19
C LEU A 161 16.46 18.60 49.55
N THR A 162 17.55 18.94 50.22
CA THR A 162 17.50 19.83 51.39
C THR A 162 17.31 21.25 50.86
N ILE A 163 16.06 21.70 50.81
CA ILE A 163 15.73 23.09 50.49
C ILE A 163 16.17 23.93 51.69
N LYS A 164 17.31 24.62 51.57
CA LYS A 164 17.67 25.69 52.51
C LYS A 164 16.77 26.88 52.23
N LYS A 165 15.97 27.27 53.23
CA LYS A 165 15.24 28.54 53.28
C LYS A 165 16.19 29.72 53.32
#